data_AF-A0A952CRA9-F1
#
_entry.id   AF-A0A952CRA9-F1
#
_cell.length_a   1.000
_cell.length_b   1.000
_cell.length_c   1.000
_cell.angle_alpha   90.00
_cell.angle_beta   90.00
_cell.angle_gamma   90.00
#
_symmetry.space_group_name_H-M   'P 1'
#
loop_
_entity.id
_entity.type
_entity.pdbx_description
1 polymer ?
#
loop_
_entity_poly.entity_id
_entity_poly.type
_entity_poly.pdbx_seq_one_letter_code
_entity_poly.pdbx_strand_id
1 'polypeptide(L)'
;MQVYKFGGASIATAERMQALWPIIESAEQPLILVVSALGKTTNALENIVAAACKNDKEAAVEQAKALEKQHVEYAKAILDEKYHDAAIQALNVFFTELQWAIDDAGSHKYDYTYDQVVCIGELLSTRIFAYYLQQQGMPIDWLDIRDIIRTDDTYRDAKVDDDYSHQQAQEKMVPILQSGRSIITQGFIGSTSDNASTTLGREGSDYTAALLAAWTKANGVTIWKDVEGLKNADPKKF
;
A
#
# COMPACT_ATOMS: atom_id res chain seq x y z
N MET A 1 2.99 1.08 -21.58
CA MET A 1 2.56 1.08 -20.16
C MET A 1 3.68 0.49 -19.30
N GLN A 2 3.97 1.13 -18.17
CA GLN A 2 5.02 0.74 -17.22
C GLN A 2 4.42 0.52 -15.82
N VAL A 3 5.09 -0.29 -15.00
CA VAL A 3 4.79 -0.42 -13.57
C VAL A 3 5.89 0.25 -12.75
N TYR A 4 5.54 1.23 -11.93
CA TYR A 4 6.48 1.86 -11.00
C TYR A 4 6.18 1.42 -9.59
N LYS A 5 7.22 0.97 -8.87
CA LYS A 5 7.12 0.63 -7.47
C LYS A 5 7.87 1.64 -6.62
N PHE A 6 7.19 2.26 -5.65
CA PHE A 6 7.79 3.16 -4.67
C PHE A 6 7.84 2.50 -3.29
N GLY A 7 9.03 2.41 -2.70
CA GLY A 7 9.20 1.92 -1.33
C GLY A 7 8.84 2.96 -0.28
N GLY A 8 8.65 2.52 0.97
CA GLY A 8 8.26 3.42 2.07
C GLY A 8 9.24 4.55 2.35
N ALA A 9 10.54 4.34 2.10
CA ALA A 9 11.56 5.39 2.19
C ALA A 9 11.40 6.48 1.13
N SER A 10 10.89 6.12 -0.06
CA SER A 10 10.65 7.04 -1.17
C SER A 10 9.48 7.98 -0.90
N ILE A 11 8.59 7.62 0.03
CA ILE A 11 7.42 8.42 0.43
C ILE A 11 7.39 8.70 1.94
N ALA A 12 8.55 8.66 2.61
CA ALA A 12 8.61 8.77 4.07
C ALA A 12 8.24 10.16 4.61
N THR A 13 8.34 11.19 3.78
CA THR A 13 7.97 12.57 4.11
C THR A 13 7.18 13.21 2.97
N ALA A 14 6.42 14.24 3.30
CA ALA A 14 5.64 15.04 2.34
C ALA A 14 6.49 15.48 1.15
N GLU A 15 7.69 16.01 1.41
CA GLU A 15 8.62 16.51 0.40
C GLU A 15 9.10 15.38 -0.51
N ARG A 16 9.35 14.19 0.05
CA ARG A 16 9.80 13.02 -0.73
C ARG A 16 8.71 12.52 -1.66
N MET A 17 7.45 12.45 -1.20
CA MET A 17 6.32 12.07 -2.05
C MET A 17 6.06 13.12 -3.14
N GLN A 18 6.13 14.41 -2.81
CA GLN A 18 6.00 15.50 -3.80
C GLN A 18 7.13 15.45 -4.84
N ALA A 19 8.35 15.09 -4.44
CA ALA A 19 9.48 14.92 -5.37
C ALA A 19 9.30 13.77 -6.37
N LEU A 20 8.32 12.88 -6.18
CA LEU A 20 7.98 11.85 -7.17
C LEU A 20 7.14 12.40 -8.33
N TRP A 21 6.49 13.55 -8.18
CA TRP A 21 5.62 14.11 -9.23
C TRP A 21 6.35 14.29 -10.57
N PRO A 22 7.52 14.95 -10.65
CA PRO A 22 8.23 15.11 -11.92
C PRO A 22 8.63 13.78 -12.58
N ILE A 23 8.90 12.74 -11.78
CA ILE A 23 9.24 11.39 -12.25
C ILE A 23 8.01 10.71 -12.88
N ILE A 24 6.85 10.87 -12.26
CA ILE A 24 5.59 10.29 -12.71
C ILE A 24 5.06 11.05 -13.93
N GLU A 25 5.11 12.38 -13.92
CA GLU A 25 4.63 13.26 -14.98
C GLU A 25 5.43 13.07 -16.29
N SER A 26 6.75 12.90 -16.19
CA SER A 26 7.61 12.73 -17.36
C SER A 26 7.57 11.32 -17.98
N ALA A 27 6.92 10.37 -17.32
CA ALA A 27 6.83 8.99 -17.78
C ALA A 27 5.69 8.77 -18.80
N GLU A 28 5.86 7.77 -19.66
CA GLU A 28 4.86 7.38 -20.65
C GLU A 28 3.60 6.80 -19.97
N GLN A 29 2.47 7.45 -20.16
CA GLN A 29 1.16 7.04 -19.62
C GLN A 29 0.45 6.03 -20.54
N PRO A 30 -0.43 5.17 -20.02
CA PRO A 30 -0.78 5.02 -18.60
C PRO A 30 0.31 4.29 -17.79
N LEU A 31 0.27 4.48 -16.48
CA LEU A 31 1.14 3.84 -15.48
C LEU A 31 0.33 3.03 -14.48
N ILE A 32 0.96 1.97 -13.95
CA ILE A 32 0.53 1.34 -12.69
C ILE A 32 1.53 1.74 -11.61
N LEU A 33 1.07 2.38 -10.55
CA LEU A 33 1.86 2.78 -9.40
C LEU A 33 1.58 1.82 -8.25
N VAL A 34 2.59 1.05 -7.83
CA VAL A 34 2.56 0.18 -6.66
C VAL A 34 3.32 0.87 -5.54
N VAL A 35 2.67 1.09 -4.41
CA VAL A 35 3.23 1.93 -3.34
C VAL A 35 3.19 1.15 -2.04
N SER A 36 4.33 1.14 -1.35
CA SER A 36 4.48 0.60 0.02
C SER A 36 3.91 1.56 1.08
N ALA A 37 3.69 1.08 2.30
CA ALA A 37 3.41 1.92 3.47
C ALA A 37 4.49 2.99 3.69
N LEU A 38 4.09 4.18 4.16
CA LEU A 38 5.01 5.31 4.30
C LEU A 38 6.00 5.15 5.47
N GLY A 39 7.27 5.48 5.24
CA GLY A 39 8.29 5.55 6.29
C GLY A 39 8.40 4.29 7.15
N LYS A 40 8.11 4.44 8.45
CA LYS A 40 8.17 3.36 9.46
C LYS A 40 6.79 2.84 9.88
N THR A 41 5.76 3.09 9.07
CA THR A 41 4.37 2.76 9.41
C THR A 41 4.15 1.26 9.63
N THR A 42 4.77 0.39 8.81
CA THR A 42 4.72 -1.08 9.02
C THR A 42 5.19 -1.45 10.43
N ASN A 43 6.36 -0.99 10.86
CA ASN A 43 6.89 -1.28 12.19
C ASN A 43 5.98 -0.73 13.31
N ALA A 44 5.33 0.41 13.10
CA ALA A 44 4.38 0.96 14.07
C ALA A 44 3.13 0.07 14.18
N LEU A 45 2.61 -0.42 13.06
CA LEU A 45 1.50 -1.38 13.01
C LEU A 45 1.88 -2.72 13.65
N GLU A 46 3.10 -3.21 13.46
CA GLU A 46 3.60 -4.42 14.13
C GLU A 46 3.62 -4.27 15.66
N ASN A 47 3.96 -3.08 16.17
CA ASN A 47 3.90 -2.80 17.60
C ASN A 47 2.45 -2.81 18.12
N ILE A 48 1.51 -2.27 17.33
CA ILE A 48 0.06 -2.31 17.65
C ILE A 48 -0.42 -3.75 17.73
N VAL A 49 -0.06 -4.60 16.75
CA VAL A 49 -0.39 -6.03 16.75
C VAL A 49 0.16 -6.71 18.00
N ALA A 50 1.42 -6.43 18.35
CA ALA A 50 2.07 -7.01 19.51
C ALA A 50 1.39 -6.62 20.83
N ALA A 51 0.98 -5.36 20.98
CA ALA A 51 0.23 -4.89 22.15
C ALA A 51 -1.17 -5.53 22.21
N ALA A 52 -1.91 -5.48 21.11
CA ALA A 52 -3.28 -6.01 21.02
C ALA A 52 -3.34 -7.51 21.31
N CYS A 53 -2.41 -8.30 20.74
CA CYS A 53 -2.34 -9.74 20.96
C CYS A 53 -1.86 -10.13 22.38
N LYS A 54 -1.17 -9.24 23.09
CA LYS A 54 -0.83 -9.40 24.52
C LYS A 54 -1.96 -8.97 25.46
N ASN A 55 -3.13 -8.65 24.91
CA ASN A 55 -4.30 -8.13 25.62
C ASN A 55 -4.07 -6.77 26.28
N ASP A 56 -3.09 -6.01 25.79
CA ASP A 56 -2.86 -4.60 26.14
C ASP A 56 -3.54 -3.70 25.10
N LYS A 57 -4.88 -3.76 25.08
CA LYS A 57 -5.69 -3.05 24.08
C LYS A 57 -5.64 -1.53 24.25
N GLU A 58 -5.45 -1.05 25.48
CA GLU A 58 -5.31 0.38 25.76
C GLU A 58 -4.06 0.95 25.07
N ALA A 59 -2.91 0.29 25.23
CA ALA A 59 -1.68 0.69 24.54
C ALA A 59 -1.81 0.58 23.01
N ALA A 60 -2.48 -0.47 22.50
CA ALA A 60 -2.71 -0.64 21.07
C ALA A 60 -3.55 0.51 20.49
N VAL A 61 -4.62 0.92 21.18
CA VAL A 61 -5.49 2.04 20.79
C VAL A 61 -4.75 3.39 20.87
N GLU A 62 -3.91 3.59 21.89
CA GLU A 62 -3.09 4.81 21.99
C GLU A 62 -2.12 4.92 20.80
N GLN A 63 -1.44 3.83 20.46
CA GLN A 63 -0.53 3.77 19.32
C GLN A 63 -1.28 3.97 17.98
N ALA A 64 -2.47 3.40 17.83
CA ALA A 64 -3.32 3.59 16.65
C ALA A 64 -3.72 5.06 16.47
N LYS A 65 -4.09 5.76 17.56
CA LYS A 65 -4.39 7.20 17.51
C LYS A 65 -3.17 8.05 17.13
N ALA A 66 -1.98 7.67 17.61
CA ALA A 66 -0.75 8.34 17.22
C ALA A 66 -0.46 8.16 15.72
N LEU A 67 -0.68 6.95 15.19
CA LEU A 67 -0.57 6.64 13.77
C LEU A 67 -1.59 7.42 12.93
N GLU A 68 -2.85 7.47 13.36
CA GLU A 68 -3.90 8.26 12.72
C GLU A 68 -3.49 9.72 12.62
N LYS A 69 -3.08 10.33 13.74
CA LYS A 69 -2.62 11.73 13.78
C LYS A 69 -1.49 11.98 12.79
N GLN A 70 -0.50 11.08 12.74
CA GLN A 70 0.64 11.20 11.82
C GLN A 70 0.18 11.22 10.35
N HIS A 71 -0.78 10.36 9.97
CA HIS A 71 -1.26 10.28 8.58
C HIS A 71 -2.16 11.47 8.21
N VAL A 72 -2.96 11.98 9.16
CA VAL A 72 -3.74 13.21 8.98
C VAL A 72 -2.81 14.41 8.79
N GLU A 73 -1.77 14.55 9.61
CA GLU A 73 -0.76 15.61 9.47
C GLU A 73 0.00 15.50 8.15
N TYR A 74 0.35 14.28 7.73
CA TYR A 74 0.99 14.03 6.44
C TYR A 74 0.10 14.44 5.26
N ALA A 75 -1.18 14.06 5.29
CA ALA A 75 -2.15 14.44 4.26
C ALA A 75 -2.30 15.97 4.19
N LYS A 76 -2.40 16.64 5.34
CA LYS A 76 -2.48 18.10 5.44
C LYS A 76 -1.24 18.81 4.86
N ALA A 77 -0.07 18.19 4.95
CA ALA A 77 1.16 18.78 4.45
C ALA A 77 1.25 18.79 2.92
N ILE A 78 0.52 17.92 2.21
CA ILE A 78 0.62 17.77 0.75
C ILE A 78 -0.67 18.07 -0.03
N LEU A 79 -1.82 18.09 0.64
CA LEU A 79 -3.12 18.27 0.01
C LEU A 79 -3.70 19.66 0.29
N ASP A 80 -4.29 20.26 -0.73
CA ASP A 80 -5.12 21.46 -0.60
C ASP A 80 -6.45 21.09 0.06
N GLU A 81 -7.13 22.08 0.64
CA GLU A 81 -8.34 21.92 1.47
C GLU A 81 -9.38 20.94 0.87
N LYS A 82 -9.72 21.12 -0.42
CA LYS A 82 -10.68 20.26 -1.13
C LYS A 82 -10.27 18.78 -1.13
N TYR A 83 -9.01 18.48 -1.45
CA TYR A 83 -8.52 17.11 -1.56
C TYR A 83 -8.21 16.51 -0.19
N HIS A 84 -7.77 17.36 0.74
CA HIS A 84 -7.56 16.99 2.13
C HIS A 84 -8.85 16.44 2.76
N ASP A 85 -9.97 17.17 2.65
CA ASP A 85 -11.22 16.74 3.27
C ASP A 85 -11.73 15.41 2.70
N ALA A 86 -11.63 15.24 1.37
CA ALA A 86 -11.96 13.97 0.72
C ALA A 86 -11.02 12.83 1.16
N ALA A 87 -9.72 13.12 1.34
CA ALA A 87 -8.76 12.16 1.86
C ALA A 87 -9.13 11.74 3.28
N ILE A 88 -9.37 12.68 4.20
CA ILE A 88 -9.72 12.35 5.60
C ILE A 88 -10.97 11.46 5.66
N GLN A 89 -12.00 11.74 4.87
CA GLN A 89 -13.18 10.88 4.81
C GLN A 89 -12.84 9.44 4.40
N ALA A 90 -11.96 9.27 3.41
CA ALA A 90 -11.52 7.94 3.01
C ALA A 90 -10.62 7.25 4.04
N LEU A 91 -9.71 7.99 4.69
CA LEU A 91 -8.81 7.43 5.71
C LEU A 91 -9.56 6.97 6.96
N ASN A 92 -10.64 7.67 7.34
CA ASN A 92 -11.46 7.29 8.50
C ASN A 92 -12.06 5.88 8.37
N VAL A 93 -12.31 5.40 7.15
CA VAL A 93 -12.74 4.01 6.91
C VAL A 93 -11.65 3.05 7.39
N PHE A 94 -10.40 3.28 6.99
CA PHE A 94 -9.26 2.44 7.38
C PHE A 94 -8.87 2.58 8.85
N PHE A 95 -9.04 3.75 9.47
CA PHE A 95 -8.87 3.89 10.92
C PHE A 95 -9.93 3.12 11.70
N THR A 96 -11.16 3.07 11.18
CA THR A 96 -12.23 2.24 11.76
C THR A 96 -11.92 0.75 11.60
N GLU A 97 -11.45 0.31 10.43
CA GLU A 97 -10.98 -1.06 10.20
C GLU A 97 -9.84 -1.44 11.17
N LEU A 98 -8.87 -0.54 11.37
CA LEU A 98 -7.78 -0.73 12.32
C LEU A 98 -8.31 -0.93 13.75
N GLN A 99 -9.27 -0.10 14.19
CA GLN A 99 -9.87 -0.22 15.51
C GLN A 99 -10.59 -1.57 15.68
N TRP A 100 -11.35 -2.01 14.67
CA TRP A 100 -12.01 -3.31 14.71
C TRP A 100 -11.01 -4.47 14.76
N ALA A 101 -9.91 -4.39 14.01
CA ALA A 101 -8.85 -5.39 14.05
C ALA A 101 -8.17 -5.46 15.43
N ILE A 102 -7.96 -4.31 16.10
CA ILE A 102 -7.45 -4.26 17.49
C ILE A 102 -8.46 -4.87 18.47
N ASP A 103 -9.74 -4.59 18.30
CA ASP A 103 -10.80 -5.10 19.17
C ASP A 103 -10.97 -6.62 19.03
N ASP A 104 -10.83 -7.15 17.82
CA ASP A 104 -10.89 -8.59 17.53
C ASP A 104 -9.59 -9.33 17.90
N ALA A 105 -8.46 -8.62 18.05
CA ALA A 105 -7.15 -9.22 18.30
C ALA A 105 -7.13 -10.21 19.48
N GLY A 106 -6.34 -11.28 19.33
CA GLY A 106 -6.16 -12.29 20.36
C GLY A 106 -4.88 -13.10 20.18
N SER A 107 -4.28 -13.52 21.29
CA SER A 107 -2.97 -14.20 21.32
C SER A 107 -2.89 -15.48 20.47
N HIS A 108 -4.00 -16.20 20.32
CA HIS A 108 -4.08 -17.46 19.58
C HIS A 108 -4.19 -17.28 18.05
N LYS A 109 -4.32 -16.03 17.57
CA LYS A 109 -4.49 -15.70 16.15
C LYS A 109 -3.58 -14.54 15.71
N TYR A 110 -2.33 -14.58 16.17
CA TYR A 110 -1.35 -13.51 15.94
C TYR A 110 -1.16 -13.23 14.45
N ASP A 111 -0.91 -14.26 13.63
CA ASP A 111 -0.62 -14.07 12.20
C ASP A 111 -1.83 -13.51 11.44
N TYR A 112 -3.04 -13.98 11.75
CA TYR A 112 -4.29 -13.40 11.23
C TYR A 112 -4.40 -11.92 11.61
N THR A 113 -4.21 -11.59 12.89
CA THR A 113 -4.29 -10.21 13.41
C THR A 113 -3.25 -9.32 12.76
N TYR A 114 -2.04 -9.84 12.55
CA TYR A 114 -0.97 -9.14 11.85
C TYR A 114 -1.44 -8.69 10.47
N ASP A 115 -1.99 -9.61 9.68
CA ASP A 115 -2.39 -9.30 8.31
C ASP A 115 -3.61 -8.35 8.24
N GLN A 116 -4.49 -8.37 9.24
CA GLN A 116 -5.62 -7.41 9.32
C GLN A 116 -5.18 -6.00 9.72
N VAL A 117 -4.09 -5.86 10.49
CA VAL A 117 -3.61 -4.58 10.99
C VAL A 117 -2.56 -3.96 10.07
N VAL A 118 -1.58 -4.75 9.63
CA VAL A 118 -0.41 -4.23 8.89
C VAL A 118 -0.80 -3.76 7.49
N CYS A 119 -1.82 -4.36 6.87
CA CYS A 119 -2.31 -3.95 5.55
C CYS A 119 -2.78 -2.47 5.51
N ILE A 120 -3.25 -1.94 6.65
CA ILE A 120 -3.73 -0.56 6.78
C ILE A 120 -2.67 0.46 6.36
N GLY A 121 -1.38 0.20 6.59
CA GLY A 121 -0.32 1.13 6.20
C GLY A 121 -0.23 1.35 4.69
N GLU A 122 -0.43 0.29 3.92
CA GLU A 122 -0.44 0.30 2.46
C GLU A 122 -1.68 1.05 1.91
N LEU A 123 -2.85 0.81 2.53
CA LEU A 123 -4.10 1.48 2.19
C LEU A 123 -4.05 2.98 2.46
N LEU A 124 -3.56 3.40 3.63
CA LEU A 124 -3.44 4.81 4.00
C LEU A 124 -2.50 5.57 3.04
N SER A 125 -1.31 5.02 2.80
CA SER A 125 -0.29 5.67 1.96
C SER A 125 -0.72 5.83 0.50
N THR A 126 -1.24 4.76 -0.11
CA THR A 126 -1.76 4.82 -1.48
C THR A 126 -2.95 5.75 -1.60
N ARG A 127 -3.83 5.80 -0.59
CA ARG A 127 -5.01 6.66 -0.64
C ARG A 127 -4.64 8.14 -0.59
N ILE A 128 -3.74 8.52 0.31
CA ILE A 128 -3.18 9.86 0.37
C ILE A 128 -2.51 10.23 -0.95
N PHE A 129 -1.68 9.34 -1.49
CA PHE A 129 -0.93 9.63 -2.71
C PHE A 129 -1.84 9.74 -3.94
N ALA A 130 -2.92 8.96 -4.01
CA ALA A 130 -3.93 9.07 -5.05
C ALA A 130 -4.56 10.47 -5.09
N TYR A 131 -4.96 11.00 -3.94
CA TYR A 131 -5.52 12.35 -3.86
C TYR A 131 -4.50 13.42 -4.25
N TYR A 132 -3.23 13.24 -3.86
CA TYR A 132 -2.17 14.16 -4.28
C TYR A 132 -1.99 14.15 -5.80
N LEU A 133 -1.95 12.98 -6.45
CA LEU A 133 -1.82 12.88 -7.90
C LEU A 133 -3.05 13.43 -8.63
N GLN A 134 -4.25 13.22 -8.11
CA GLN A 134 -5.48 13.83 -8.63
C GLN A 134 -5.45 15.35 -8.49
N GLN A 135 -4.92 15.88 -7.39
CA GLN A 135 -4.71 17.31 -7.20
C GLN A 135 -3.77 17.90 -8.25
N GLN A 136 -2.73 17.17 -8.64
CA GLN A 136 -1.84 17.56 -9.75
C GLN A 136 -2.50 17.43 -11.14
N GLY A 137 -3.76 17.00 -11.21
CA GLY A 137 -4.51 16.85 -12.47
C GLY A 137 -4.26 15.53 -13.20
N MET A 138 -3.60 14.55 -12.57
CA MET A 138 -3.34 13.26 -13.19
C MET A 138 -4.64 12.44 -13.32
N PRO A 139 -4.97 11.91 -14.51
CA PRO A 139 -6.10 10.99 -14.67
C PRO A 139 -5.74 9.63 -14.07
N ILE A 140 -6.06 9.44 -12.80
CA ILE A 140 -5.67 8.25 -12.03
C ILE A 140 -6.83 7.68 -11.20
N ASP A 141 -6.91 6.35 -11.18
CA ASP A 141 -7.82 5.58 -10.33
C ASP A 141 -7.05 4.90 -9.19
N TRP A 142 -7.60 4.98 -7.98
CA TRP A 142 -7.15 4.18 -6.85
C TRP A 142 -7.90 2.85 -6.86
N LEU A 143 -7.16 1.74 -6.87
CA LEU A 143 -7.73 0.39 -6.76
C LEU A 143 -7.17 -0.31 -5.52
N ASP A 144 -8.05 -0.94 -4.76
CA ASP A 144 -7.65 -1.83 -3.67
C ASP A 144 -7.13 -3.14 -4.28
N ILE A 145 -5.86 -3.46 -4.04
CA ILE A 145 -5.22 -4.65 -4.59
C ILE A 145 -5.86 -5.93 -4.04
N ARG A 146 -6.52 -5.87 -2.87
CA ARG A 146 -7.21 -7.01 -2.25
C ARG A 146 -8.37 -7.51 -3.11
N ASP A 147 -8.92 -6.66 -3.97
CA ASP A 147 -9.97 -7.00 -4.94
C ASP A 147 -9.44 -7.68 -6.22
N ILE A 148 -8.11 -7.74 -6.35
CA ILE A 148 -7.37 -8.27 -7.50
C ILE A 148 -6.58 -9.51 -7.10
N ILE A 149 -5.71 -9.39 -6.09
CA ILE A 149 -4.84 -10.46 -5.63
C ILE A 149 -5.57 -11.31 -4.61
N ARG A 150 -5.94 -12.51 -5.04
CA ARG A 150 -6.40 -13.57 -4.15
C ARG A 150 -5.23 -14.40 -3.66
N THR A 151 -5.32 -14.83 -2.40
CA THR A 151 -4.33 -15.66 -1.74
C THR A 151 -4.97 -16.83 -0.98
N ASP A 152 -4.13 -17.77 -0.56
CA ASP A 152 -4.47 -18.70 0.53
C ASP A 152 -4.48 -18.00 1.90
N ASP A 153 -4.83 -18.74 2.96
CA ASP A 153 -4.86 -18.25 4.34
C ASP A 153 -3.55 -18.48 5.11
N THR A 154 -2.42 -18.65 4.39
CA THR A 154 -1.08 -18.71 5.00
C THR A 154 -0.65 -17.30 5.41
N TYR A 155 -1.30 -16.74 6.43
CA TYR A 155 -1.06 -15.37 6.87
C TYR A 155 0.43 -15.07 7.08
N ARG A 156 0.84 -13.85 6.72
CA ARG A 156 2.23 -13.34 6.69
C ARG A 156 3.14 -13.87 5.59
N ASP A 157 2.74 -14.92 4.87
CA ASP A 157 3.51 -15.50 3.77
C ASP A 157 2.56 -16.14 2.73
N ALA A 158 1.48 -15.43 2.42
CA ALA A 158 0.36 -15.98 1.69
C ALA A 158 0.71 -16.24 0.23
N LYS A 159 0.23 -17.37 -0.31
CA LYS A 159 0.47 -17.76 -1.70
C LYS A 159 -0.62 -17.21 -2.60
N VAL A 160 -0.21 -16.58 -3.69
CA VAL A 160 -1.11 -16.00 -4.68
C VAL A 160 -1.79 -17.10 -5.50
N ASP A 161 -3.10 -17.00 -5.64
CA ASP A 161 -3.89 -17.70 -6.65
C ASP A 161 -3.71 -16.97 -7.99
N ASP A 162 -2.74 -17.42 -8.79
CA ASP A 162 -2.32 -16.75 -10.01
C ASP A 162 -3.43 -16.69 -11.06
N ASP A 163 -4.16 -17.80 -11.27
CA ASP A 163 -5.23 -17.88 -12.27
C ASP A 163 -6.36 -16.89 -11.97
N TYR A 164 -6.85 -16.89 -10.71
CA TYR A 164 -7.88 -15.95 -10.30
C TYR A 164 -7.37 -14.50 -10.36
N SER A 165 -6.18 -14.23 -9.83
CA SER A 165 -5.65 -12.87 -9.76
C SER A 165 -5.35 -12.29 -11.14
N HIS A 166 -4.88 -13.12 -12.07
CA HIS A 166 -4.71 -12.76 -13.46
C HIS A 166 -6.04 -12.36 -14.10
N GLN A 167 -7.09 -13.17 -13.91
CA GLN A 167 -8.42 -12.87 -14.42
C GLN A 167 -8.95 -11.54 -13.86
N GLN A 168 -8.83 -11.32 -12.54
CA GLN A 168 -9.27 -10.07 -11.92
C GLN A 168 -8.50 -8.85 -12.45
N ALA A 169 -7.20 -8.98 -12.69
CA ALA A 169 -6.41 -7.92 -13.31
C ALA A 169 -6.88 -7.60 -14.74
N GLN A 170 -7.22 -8.63 -15.54
CA GLN A 170 -7.82 -8.42 -16.87
C GLN A 170 -9.17 -7.71 -16.79
N GLU A 171 -10.02 -8.06 -15.82
CA GLU A 171 -11.37 -7.52 -15.74
C GLU A 171 -11.43 -6.12 -15.13
N LYS A 172 -10.59 -5.83 -14.14
CA LYS A 172 -10.69 -4.59 -13.35
C LYS A 172 -9.62 -3.55 -13.69
N MET A 173 -8.41 -3.97 -14.07
CA MET A 173 -7.30 -3.04 -14.33
C MET A 173 -7.16 -2.71 -15.81
N VAL A 174 -7.18 -3.72 -16.70
CA VAL A 174 -6.92 -3.51 -18.13
C VAL A 174 -7.90 -2.52 -18.79
N PRO A 175 -9.21 -2.51 -18.50
CA PRO A 175 -10.13 -1.54 -19.11
C PRO A 175 -9.81 -0.09 -18.73
N ILE A 176 -9.39 0.15 -17.48
CA ILE A 176 -8.98 1.47 -16.99
C ILE A 176 -7.75 1.93 -17.77
N LEU A 177 -6.74 1.07 -17.87
CA LEU A 177 -5.49 1.36 -18.58
C LEU A 177 -5.74 1.62 -20.08
N GLN A 178 -6.61 0.83 -20.72
CA GLN A 178 -6.99 1.02 -22.12
C GLN A 178 -7.76 2.34 -22.36
N SER A 179 -8.46 2.86 -21.35
CA SER A 179 -9.10 4.18 -21.40
C SER A 179 -8.09 5.35 -21.30
N GLY A 180 -6.80 5.06 -21.15
CA GLY A 180 -5.73 6.04 -21.01
C GLY A 180 -5.53 6.57 -19.58
N ARG A 181 -6.22 5.98 -18.59
CA ARG A 181 -6.09 6.35 -17.18
C ARG A 181 -5.03 5.49 -16.50
N SER A 182 -4.31 6.09 -15.56
CA SER A 182 -3.33 5.39 -14.73
C SER A 182 -3.99 4.77 -13.50
N ILE A 183 -3.31 3.83 -12.86
CA ILE A 183 -3.77 3.17 -11.64
C ILE A 183 -2.75 3.39 -10.53
N ILE A 184 -3.21 3.66 -9.32
CA ILE A 184 -2.43 3.54 -8.09
C ILE A 184 -3.03 2.48 -7.18
N THR A 185 -2.19 1.59 -6.66
CA THR A 185 -2.60 0.45 -5.85
C THR A 185 -1.50 0.07 -4.85
N GLN A 186 -1.85 -0.81 -3.90
CA GLN A 186 -0.97 -1.23 -2.81
C GLN A 186 0.00 -2.30 -3.30
N GLY A 187 1.16 -2.37 -2.64
CA GLY A 187 2.00 -3.57 -2.68
C GLY A 187 1.73 -4.47 -1.47
N PHE A 188 2.43 -5.59 -1.39
CA PHE A 188 2.57 -6.42 -0.17
C PHE A 188 1.31 -7.14 0.33
N ILE A 189 0.11 -6.70 -0.03
CA ILE A 189 -1.16 -7.22 0.50
C ILE A 189 -1.98 -7.95 -0.58
N GLY A 190 -2.89 -8.80 -0.13
CA GLY A 190 -3.91 -9.49 -0.91
C GLY A 190 -5.09 -9.87 -0.01
N SER A 191 -6.02 -10.68 -0.51
CA SER A 191 -7.09 -11.23 0.32
C SER A 191 -7.39 -12.71 0.05
N THR A 192 -7.84 -13.39 1.09
CA THR A 192 -8.38 -14.76 0.98
C THR A 192 -9.70 -14.78 0.20
N SER A 193 -10.20 -15.96 -0.14
CA SER A 193 -11.55 -16.12 -0.73
C SER A 193 -12.68 -15.60 0.16
N ASP A 194 -12.46 -15.49 1.47
CA ASP A 194 -13.42 -14.98 2.45
C ASP A 194 -13.21 -13.48 2.77
N ASN A 195 -12.39 -12.79 1.96
CA ASN A 195 -12.04 -11.37 2.07
C ASN A 195 -11.24 -10.99 3.34
N ALA A 196 -10.70 -11.96 4.09
CA ALA A 196 -9.69 -11.65 5.11
C ALA A 196 -8.42 -11.13 4.43
N SER A 197 -7.83 -10.06 4.97
CA SER A 197 -6.58 -9.50 4.43
C SER A 197 -5.42 -10.48 4.66
N THR A 198 -4.48 -10.51 3.73
CA THR A 198 -3.26 -11.29 3.83
C THR A 198 -2.05 -10.47 3.42
N THR A 199 -0.86 -10.83 3.89
CA THR A 199 0.40 -10.26 3.40
C THR A 199 1.27 -11.31 2.70
N LEU A 200 2.01 -10.85 1.69
CA LEU A 200 2.80 -11.68 0.76
C LEU A 200 4.23 -11.93 1.24
N GLY A 201 4.51 -11.70 2.52
CA GLY A 201 5.84 -11.85 3.11
C GLY A 201 6.85 -10.80 2.64
N ARG A 202 8.13 -11.13 2.83
CA ARG A 202 9.24 -10.20 2.64
C ARG A 202 9.33 -9.75 1.18
N GLU A 203 9.58 -8.45 0.98
CA GLU A 203 9.65 -7.82 -0.36
C GLU A 203 8.32 -7.94 -1.15
N GLY A 204 7.21 -8.19 -0.47
CA GLY A 204 5.91 -8.39 -1.10
C GLY A 204 5.46 -7.25 -2.02
N SER A 205 5.83 -5.99 -1.76
CA SER A 205 5.52 -4.89 -2.69
C SER A 205 6.29 -4.96 -4.00
N ASP A 206 7.55 -5.41 -3.98
CA ASP A 206 8.34 -5.62 -5.21
C ASP A 206 7.75 -6.83 -5.99
N TYR A 207 7.29 -7.87 -5.27
CA TYR A 207 6.58 -9.01 -5.84
C TYR A 207 5.25 -8.62 -6.49
N THR A 208 4.41 -7.82 -5.82
CA THR A 208 3.16 -7.27 -6.37
C THR A 208 3.41 -6.55 -7.69
N ALA A 209 4.44 -5.70 -7.76
CA ALA A 209 4.76 -4.97 -9.00
C ALA A 209 5.13 -5.91 -10.16
N ALA A 210 5.86 -6.99 -9.88
CA ALA A 210 6.19 -8.00 -10.88
C ALA A 210 4.96 -8.76 -11.39
N LEU A 211 4.07 -9.17 -10.48
CA LEU A 211 2.80 -9.84 -10.83
C LEU A 211 1.92 -8.95 -11.71
N LEU A 212 1.71 -7.70 -11.30
CA LEU A 212 0.89 -6.76 -12.06
C LEU A 212 1.47 -6.49 -13.45
N ALA A 213 2.79 -6.37 -13.58
CA ALA A 213 3.43 -6.24 -14.88
C ALA A 213 3.21 -7.45 -15.78
N ALA A 214 3.34 -8.67 -15.23
CA ALA A 214 3.10 -9.91 -15.96
C ALA A 214 1.65 -10.00 -16.43
N TRP A 215 0.69 -9.78 -15.53
CA TRP A 215 -0.74 -9.92 -15.85
C TRP A 215 -1.22 -8.85 -16.83
N THR A 216 -0.74 -7.62 -16.70
CA THR A 216 -1.17 -6.50 -17.57
C THR A 216 -0.32 -6.33 -18.82
N LYS A 217 0.66 -7.22 -19.05
CA LYS A 217 1.61 -7.17 -20.17
C LYS A 217 2.34 -5.83 -20.26
N ALA A 218 2.75 -5.31 -19.11
CA ALA A 218 3.51 -4.07 -19.05
C ALA A 218 4.89 -4.23 -19.71
N ASN A 219 5.43 -3.14 -20.24
CA ASN A 219 6.73 -3.13 -20.91
C ASN A 219 7.91 -3.30 -19.94
N GLY A 220 7.70 -3.04 -18.65
CA GLY A 220 8.74 -3.11 -17.65
C GLY A 220 8.23 -2.75 -16.25
N VAL A 221 9.08 -3.07 -15.26
CA VAL A 221 8.93 -2.68 -13.86
C VAL A 221 10.11 -1.82 -13.46
N THR A 222 9.85 -0.64 -12.91
CA THR A 222 10.88 0.22 -12.31
C THR A 222 10.68 0.27 -10.80
N ILE A 223 11.69 -0.18 -10.06
CA ILE A 223 11.67 -0.16 -8.59
C ILE A 223 12.48 1.04 -8.09
N TRP A 224 11.77 2.04 -7.57
CA TRP A 224 12.36 3.26 -7.02
C TRP A 224 12.75 3.06 -5.56
N LYS A 225 14.07 2.91 -5.32
CA LYS A 225 14.67 2.76 -3.99
C LYS A 225 15.50 4.01 -3.62
N ASP A 226 15.96 4.05 -2.37
CA ASP A 226 16.87 5.07 -1.82
C ASP A 226 18.35 4.87 -2.20
N VAL A 227 18.62 3.92 -3.11
CA VAL A 227 19.96 3.61 -3.64
C VAL A 227 19.96 3.75 -5.16
N GLU A 228 21.08 4.18 -5.73
CA GLU A 228 21.25 4.45 -7.17
C GLU A 228 21.05 3.21 -8.07
N GLY A 229 21.08 2.01 -7.50
CA GLY A 229 20.87 0.77 -8.22
C GLY A 229 21.38 -0.45 -7.45
N LEU A 230 21.46 -1.58 -8.14
CA LEU A 230 22.07 -2.79 -7.59
C LEU A 230 23.58 -2.54 -7.38
N LYS A 231 24.05 -2.69 -6.15
CA LYS A 231 25.48 -2.61 -5.81
C LYS A 231 26.04 -4.02 -5.58
N ASN A 232 27.36 -4.14 -5.65
CA ASN A 232 28.10 -5.39 -5.41
C ASN A 232 28.08 -5.85 -3.93
N ALA A 233 27.75 -4.96 -2.99
CA ALA A 233 27.56 -5.24 -1.57
C ALA A 233 26.60 -4.21 -0.94
N ASP A 234 26.18 -4.43 0.30
CA ASP A 234 25.37 -3.48 1.07
C ASP A 234 26.14 -2.16 1.29
N PRO A 235 25.74 -1.03 0.68
CA PRO A 235 26.46 0.24 0.78
C PRO A 235 26.42 0.87 2.19
N LYS A 236 25.64 0.32 3.13
CA LYS A 236 25.66 0.77 4.53
C LYS A 236 26.71 0.04 5.37
N LYS A 237 27.25 -1.07 4.85
CA LYS A 237 28.26 -1.90 5.54
C LYS A 237 29.68 -1.71 4.99
N PHE A 238 29.82 -1.09 3.83
CA PHE A 238 31.07 -0.87 3.09
C PHE A 238 31.11 0.56 2.55
#